data_AF-A0A7S0H9P1-F1
#
_entry.id   AF-A0A7S0H9P1-F1
#
_cell.length_a   1.000
_cell.length_b   1.000
_cell.length_c   1.000
_cell.angle_alpha   90.00
_cell.angle_beta   90.00
_cell.angle_gamma   90.00
#
_symmetry.space_group_name_H-M   'P 1'
#
loop_
_entity.id
_entity.type
_entity.pdbx_description
1 polymer ?
#
loop_
_entity_poly.entity_id
_entity_poly.type
_entity_poly.pdbx_seq_one_letter_code
_entity_poly.pdbx_strand_id
1 'polypeptide(L)'
;VDCNECLEAIQRFVDDMAEVRVAMRQMGEMAGVPLEPAPQTKLLDMTTQIPHVLAAGVPGAGGFDAVFAIVAGEEGMTKVSEAWSSWSQQGSGQVRLMSLKCENQ
;
A
#
# COMPACT_ATOMS: atom_id res chain seq x y z
N VAL A 1 15.58 19.24 12.97
CA VAL A 1 14.65 19.30 11.83
C VAL A 1 13.41 20.00 12.33
N ASP A 2 12.95 21.04 11.65
CA ASP A 2 11.70 21.71 12.02
C ASP A 2 10.53 20.73 11.82
N CYS A 3 9.58 20.72 12.76
CA CYS A 3 8.41 19.87 12.68
C CYS A 3 7.61 20.14 11.41
N ASN A 4 7.54 21.39 10.96
CA ASN A 4 6.85 21.75 9.72
C ASN A 4 7.55 21.20 8.48
N GLU A 5 8.88 21.27 8.42
CA GLU A 5 9.65 20.69 7.30
C GLU A 5 9.42 19.17 7.22
N CYS A 6 9.36 18.47 8.36
CA CYS A 6 9.03 17.05 8.39
C CYS A 6 7.63 16.77 7.85
N LEU A 7 6.63 17.55 8.24
CA LEU A 7 5.25 17.37 7.80
C LEU A 7 5.11 17.62 6.30
N GLU A 8 5.74 18.67 5.78
CA GLU A 8 5.76 18.94 4.34
C GLU A 8 6.43 17.81 3.55
N ALA A 9 7.55 17.28 4.05
CA ALA A 9 8.24 16.17 3.41
C ALA A 9 7.38 14.89 3.39
N ILE A 10 6.69 14.58 4.49
CA ILE A 10 5.77 13.44 4.56
C ILE A 10 4.59 13.65 3.61
N GLN A 11 4.00 14.85 3.55
CA GLN A 11 2.89 15.12 2.64
C GLN A 11 3.31 14.95 1.17
N ARG A 12 4.46 15.51 0.78
CA ARG A 12 5.00 15.31 -0.58
C ARG A 12 5.21 13.83 -0.89
N PHE A 13 5.76 13.08 0.05
CA PHE A 13 5.92 11.63 -0.11
C PHE A 13 4.58 10.91 -0.34
N VAL A 14 3.54 11.26 0.42
CA VAL A 14 2.19 10.69 0.25
C VAL A 14 1.64 10.99 -1.16
N ASP A 15 1.77 12.25 -1.59
CA ASP A 15 1.28 12.71 -2.90
C ASP A 15 2.03 12.01 -4.05
N ASP A 16 3.37 11.99 -3.98
CA ASP A 16 4.24 11.35 -4.98
C ASP A 16 3.92 9.84 -5.09
N MET A 17 3.72 9.15 -3.96
CA MET A 17 3.40 7.72 -3.97
C MET A 17 2.02 7.43 -4.56
N ALA A 18 1.05 8.34 -4.36
CA ALA A 18 -0.26 8.23 -4.98
C ALA A 18 -0.15 8.40 -6.51
N GLU A 19 0.64 9.37 -6.97
CA GLU A 19 0.91 9.58 -8.40
C GLU A 19 1.62 8.38 -9.04
N VAL A 20 2.64 7.82 -8.37
CA VAL A 20 3.34 6.62 -8.83
C VAL A 20 2.37 5.46 -9.04
N ARG A 21 1.47 5.21 -8.08
CA ARG A 21 0.46 4.14 -8.20
C ARG A 21 -0.47 4.36 -9.40
N VAL A 22 -0.95 5.59 -9.61
CA VAL A 22 -1.81 5.94 -10.75
C VAL A 22 -1.06 5.72 -12.07
N ALA A 23 0.18 6.21 -12.17
CA ALA A 23 1.01 6.06 -13.36
C ALA A 23 1.29 4.59 -13.69
N MET A 24 1.60 3.77 -12.67
CA MET A 24 1.80 2.33 -12.86
C MET A 24 0.53 1.63 -13.35
N ARG A 25 -0.63 1.95 -12.79
CA ARG A 25 -1.90 1.37 -13.24
C ARG A 25 -2.22 1.74 -14.69
N GLN A 26 -2.10 3.02 -15.05
CA GLN A 26 -2.32 3.50 -16.41
C GLN A 26 -1.35 2.87 -17.41
N MET A 27 -0.08 2.70 -17.02
CA MET A 27 0.93 2.01 -17.83
C MET A 27 0.51 0.57 -18.11
N GLY A 28 0.02 -0.16 -17.09
CA GLY A 28 -0.48 -1.52 -17.25
C GLY A 28 -1.68 -1.60 -18.20
N GLU A 29 -2.64 -0.69 -18.04
CA GLU A 29 -3.81 -0.58 -18.94
C GLU A 29 -3.39 -0.34 -20.40
N MET A 30 -2.50 0.61 -20.64
CA MET A 30 -2.02 0.95 -21.99
C MET A 30 -1.20 -0.19 -22.61
N ALA A 31 -0.44 -0.93 -21.80
CA ALA A 31 0.35 -2.07 -22.25
C ALA A 31 -0.46 -3.37 -22.34
N GLY A 32 -1.72 -3.38 -21.91
CA GLY A 32 -2.56 -4.59 -21.87
C GLY A 32 -2.05 -5.65 -20.88
N VAL A 33 -1.31 -5.23 -19.84
CA VAL A 33 -0.76 -6.10 -18.80
C VAL A 33 -1.33 -5.72 -17.43
N PRO A 34 -1.77 -6.68 -16.60
CA PRO A 34 -2.42 -6.39 -15.33
C PRO A 34 -1.39 -6.05 -14.24
N LEU A 35 -0.76 -4.87 -14.29
CA LEU A 35 0.19 -4.44 -13.24
C LEU A 35 -0.50 -4.27 -11.88
N GLU A 36 -1.66 -3.62 -11.87
CA GLU A 36 -2.56 -3.53 -10.70
C GLU A 36 -3.95 -4.04 -11.12
N PRO A 37 -4.21 -5.35 -11.04
CA PRO A 37 -5.51 -5.91 -11.39
C PRO A 37 -6.60 -5.48 -10.40
N ALA A 38 -7.86 -5.53 -10.84
CA ALA A 38 -9.01 -5.03 -10.08
C ALA A 38 -9.11 -5.52 -8.61
N PRO A 39 -8.83 -6.80 -8.27
CA PRO A 39 -8.81 -7.23 -6.87
C PRO A 39 -7.76 -6.51 -6.02
N GLN A 40 -6.57 -6.25 -6.58
CA GLN A 40 -5.53 -5.48 -5.89
C GLN A 40 -5.89 -4.01 -5.79
N THR A 41 -6.46 -3.41 -6.83
CA THR A 41 -6.99 -2.03 -6.76
C THR A 41 -7.97 -1.88 -5.60
N LYS A 42 -8.93 -2.79 -5.47
CA LYS A 42 -9.95 -2.73 -4.41
C LYS A 42 -9.34 -2.87 -3.01
N LEU A 43 -8.35 -3.75 -2.84
CA LEU A 43 -7.63 -3.90 -1.58
C LEU A 43 -6.82 -2.65 -1.24
N LEU A 44 -6.12 -2.07 -2.21
CA LEU A 44 -5.28 -0.88 -2.05
C LEU A 44 -6.11 0.39 -1.81
N ASP A 45 -7.27 0.53 -2.46
CA ASP A 45 -8.19 1.65 -2.23
C ASP A 45 -8.77 1.63 -0.81
N MET A 46 -9.04 0.45 -0.26
CA MET A 46 -9.42 0.31 1.15
C MET A 46 -8.22 0.60 2.07
N THR A 47 -7.04 0.07 1.73
CA THR A 47 -5.83 0.21 2.56
C THR A 47 -5.41 1.67 2.70
N THR A 48 -5.46 2.46 1.63
CA THR A 48 -5.09 3.89 1.63
C THR A 48 -6.04 4.77 2.46
N GLN A 49 -7.23 4.28 2.81
CA GLN A 49 -8.17 5.00 3.69
C GLN A 49 -7.94 4.72 5.18
N ILE A 50 -7.06 3.77 5.52
CA ILE A 50 -6.77 3.43 6.91
C ILE A 50 -5.90 4.53 7.53
N PRO A 51 -6.28 5.09 8.70
CA PRO A 51 -5.44 6.05 9.40
C PRO A 51 -4.01 5.51 9.59
N HIS A 52 -3.03 6.41 9.53
CA HIS A 52 -1.59 6.12 9.60
C HIS A 52 -0.99 5.44 8.36
N VAL A 53 -1.76 5.08 7.33
CA VAL A 53 -1.20 4.64 6.04
C VAL A 53 -0.71 5.86 5.27
N LEU A 54 0.57 5.87 4.89
CA LEU A 54 1.18 6.92 4.07
C LEU A 54 1.12 6.56 2.59
N ALA A 55 1.29 5.28 2.25
CA ALA A 55 1.23 4.80 0.87
C ALA A 55 0.87 3.32 0.83
N ALA A 56 0.26 2.87 -0.25
CA ALA A 56 0.11 1.45 -0.55
C ALA A 56 0.19 1.22 -2.07
N GLY A 57 0.68 0.07 -2.49
CA GLY A 57 0.85 -0.22 -3.92
C GLY A 57 1.19 -1.68 -4.21
N VAL A 58 1.41 -1.96 -5.49
CA VAL A 58 1.88 -3.26 -5.97
C VAL A 58 3.38 -3.18 -6.21
N PRO A 59 4.22 -3.99 -5.54
CA PRO A 59 5.66 -3.95 -5.73
C PRO A 59 6.10 -4.66 -7.02
N GLY A 60 7.29 -4.30 -7.51
CA GLY A 60 7.96 -5.01 -8.60
C GLY A 60 7.21 -4.94 -9.93
N ALA A 61 7.11 -6.10 -10.60
CA ALA A 61 6.49 -6.20 -11.92
C ALA A 61 4.95 -6.13 -11.90
N GLY A 62 4.32 -6.03 -10.74
CA GLY A 62 2.86 -6.05 -10.63
C GLY A 62 2.25 -7.46 -10.69
N GLY A 63 0.95 -7.53 -10.97
CA GLY A 63 0.23 -8.79 -11.15
C GLY A 63 -0.59 -9.18 -9.93
N PHE A 64 -0.49 -10.43 -9.48
CA PHE A 64 -1.31 -10.97 -8.38
C PHE A 64 -0.49 -11.42 -7.18
N ASP A 65 0.82 -11.16 -7.18
CA ASP A 65 1.78 -11.76 -6.24
C ASP A 65 1.72 -11.11 -4.85
N ALA A 66 1.94 -9.80 -4.78
CA ALA A 66 2.06 -9.08 -3.51
C ALA A 66 1.50 -7.66 -3.57
N VAL A 67 1.27 -7.08 -2.40
CA VAL A 67 1.00 -5.65 -2.18
C VAL A 67 1.83 -5.17 -1.00
N PHE A 68 2.07 -3.87 -0.90
CA PHE A 68 2.73 -3.26 0.26
C PHE A 68 1.90 -2.10 0.82
N ALA A 69 2.13 -1.79 2.10
CA ALA A 69 1.67 -0.57 2.75
C ALA A 69 2.82 0.03 3.57
N ILE A 70 2.99 1.34 3.49
CA ILE A 70 3.91 2.12 4.31
C ILE A 70 3.07 2.81 5.38
N VAL A 71 3.39 2.54 6.65
CA VAL A 71 2.58 2.96 7.80
C VAL A 71 3.40 3.75 8.80
N ALA A 72 2.77 4.76 9.41
CA ALA A 72 3.35 5.57 10.47
C ALA A 72 3.05 4.97 11.85
N GLY A 73 4.06 4.35 12.45
CA GLY A 73 3.99 3.80 13.81
C GLY A 73 3.28 2.45 13.92
N GLU A 74 3.33 1.88 15.12
CA GLU A 74 2.80 0.54 15.41
C GLU A 74 1.28 0.47 15.32
N GLU A 75 0.57 1.55 15.66
CA GLU A 75 -0.89 1.61 15.56
C GLU A 75 -1.37 1.42 14.11
N GLY A 76 -0.68 2.04 13.15
CA GLY A 76 -0.96 1.85 11.72
C GLY A 76 -0.74 0.40 11.28
N MET A 77 0.34 -0.22 11.75
CA MET A 77 0.64 -1.62 11.48
C MET A 77 -0.45 -2.56 11.99
N THR A 78 -0.95 -2.35 13.22
CA THR A 78 -2.06 -3.14 13.77
C THR A 78 -3.33 -2.96 12.94
N LYS A 79 -3.72 -1.71 12.62
CA LYS A 79 -4.93 -1.43 11.84
C LYS A 79 -4.88 -2.08 10.44
N VAL A 80 -3.75 -2.00 9.75
CA VAL A 80 -3.57 -2.63 8.44
C VAL A 80 -3.62 -4.16 8.55
N SER A 81 -2.97 -4.74 9.57
CA SER A 81 -2.98 -6.18 9.81
C SER A 81 -4.39 -6.74 10.04
N GLU A 82 -5.19 -6.05 10.86
CA GLU A 82 -6.58 -6.40 11.12
C GLU A 82 -7.45 -6.26 9.86
N ALA A 83 -7.27 -5.18 9.09
CA ALA A 83 -8.01 -4.94 7.86
C ALA A 83 -7.72 -6.01 6.79
N TRP A 84 -6.45 -6.38 6.60
CA TRP A 84 -6.05 -7.41 5.63
C TRP A 84 -6.46 -8.82 6.05
N SER A 85 -6.44 -9.11 7.35
CA SER A 85 -6.97 -10.35 7.91
C SER A 85 -8.48 -10.46 7.68
N SER A 86 -9.21 -9.38 7.93
CA SER A 86 -10.66 -9.29 7.71
C SER A 86 -11.04 -9.43 6.23
N TRP A 87 -10.27 -8.81 5.33
CA TRP A 87 -10.46 -8.93 3.88
C TRP A 87 -10.43 -10.39 3.42
N SER A 88 -9.46 -11.16 3.91
CA SER A 88 -9.28 -12.56 3.54
C SER A 88 -10.43 -13.46 3.99
N GLN A 89 -11.09 -13.12 5.10
CA GLN A 89 -12.24 -13.86 5.61
C GLN A 89 -13.52 -13.62 4.81
N GLN A 90 -13.62 -12.47 4.12
CA GLN A 90 -14.79 -12.07 3.33
C GLN A 90 -14.79 -12.64 1.90
N GLY A 91 -13.80 -13.46 1.53
CA GLY A 91 -13.74 -14.12 0.21
C GLY A 91 -13.39 -13.19 -0.97
N SER A 92 -12.97 -11.94 -0.71
CA SER A 92 -12.60 -10.96 -1.75
C SER A 92 -11.15 -11.12 -2.27
N GLY A 93 -10.48 -12.22 -1.93
CA GLY A 93 -9.07 -12.52 -2.22
C GLY A 93 -8.33 -12.93 -0.94
N GLN A 94 -7.22 -13.67 -1.05
CA GLN A 94 -6.38 -14.03 0.09
C GLN A 94 -5.16 -13.10 0.17
N VAL A 95 -4.96 -12.49 1.33
CA VAL A 95 -3.75 -11.72 1.65
C VAL A 95 -3.08 -12.42 2.83
N ARG A 96 -1.80 -12.74 2.71
CA ARG A 96 -0.99 -13.22 3.83
C ARG A 96 0.02 -12.15 4.20
N LEU A 97 -0.07 -11.70 5.44
CA LEU A 97 0.85 -10.72 5.98
C LEU A 97 2.22 -11.39 6.19
N MET A 98 3.26 -10.82 5.59
CA MET A 98 4.64 -11.25 5.84
C MET A 98 5.23 -10.31 6.88
N SER A 99 5.53 -10.84 8.07
CA SER A 99 6.28 -10.09 9.07
C SER A 99 7.71 -9.87 8.59
N LEU A 100 8.05 -8.63 8.24
CA LEU A 100 9.44 -8.22 8.07
C LEU A 100 10.05 -8.05 9.46
N LYS A 101 11.01 -8.91 9.81
CA LYS A 101 11.81 -8.69 11.02
C LYS A 101 12.76 -7.53 10.74
N CYS A 102 12.67 -6.48 11.55
CA CYS A 102 13.74 -5.50 11.63
C CYS A 102 14.91 -6.19 12.36
N GLU A 103 15.96 -6.54 11.63
CA GLU A 103 17.21 -7.01 12.21
C GLU A 103 18.02 -5.75 12.53
N ASN A 104 18.04 -5.35 13.80
CA ASN A 104 18.91 -4.26 14.26
C ASN A 104 20.36 -4.70 14.06
N GLN A 105 21.06 -4.10 13.09
CA GLN A 105 22.52 -4.12 13.03
C GLN A 105 23.10 -3.04 13.95
#